data_AF-A0A936X3F5-F1
#
_entry.id   AF-A0A936X3F5-F1
#
_cell.length_a   1.000
_cell.length_b   1.000
_cell.length_c   1.000
_cell.angle_alpha   90.00
_cell.angle_beta   90.00
_cell.angle_gamma   90.00
#
_symmetry.space_group_name_H-M   'P 1'
#
loop_
_entity.id
_entity.type
_entity.pdbx_description
1 polymer ?
#
loop_
_entity_poly.entity_id
_entity_poly.type
_entity_poly.pdbx_seq_one_letter_code
_entity_poly.pdbx_strand_id
1 'polypeptide(L)'
;MKYRFLVFVLINIVFQAAAQTLEIPFAENKPQIDGNLEEWNMSIDLTDTKQALQYRNTNHVACLWDNEFLYIAFQIQDACLTENEKGNDNPRLYFNDAVEIYIDTHNDSKEKMDINDYQFIISLTGESVIFKGDKEQIKEGNSVPKDVGIANIVFITKTAVHGSINNLMIKMMAIM
;
A
#
# COMPACT_ATOMS: atom_id res chain seq x y z
N MET A 1 50.50 41.46 -0.66
CA MET A 1 49.68 40.34 -1.16
C MET A 1 49.23 39.51 0.03
N LYS A 2 47.95 39.57 0.44
CA LYS A 2 47.41 38.79 1.57
C LYS A 2 46.57 37.64 1.00
N TYR A 3 47.01 36.40 1.19
CA TYR A 3 46.23 35.22 0.83
C TYR A 3 45.14 34.99 1.89
N ARG A 4 43.87 34.94 1.47
CA ARG A 4 42.75 34.53 2.32
C ARG A 4 42.51 33.05 2.09
N PHE A 5 42.65 32.24 3.13
CA PHE A 5 42.27 30.84 3.13
C PHE A 5 40.77 30.75 3.33
N LEU A 6 40.05 30.18 2.37
CA LEU A 6 38.62 29.91 2.47
C LEU A 6 38.45 28.44 2.85
N VAL A 7 37.94 28.17 4.05
CA VAL A 7 37.59 26.81 4.48
C VAL A 7 36.12 26.58 4.14
N PHE A 8 35.86 25.65 3.22
CA PHE A 8 34.52 25.12 2.99
C PHE A 8 34.25 24.01 4.02
N VAL A 9 33.32 24.25 4.94
CA VAL A 9 32.76 23.19 5.79
C VAL A 9 31.57 22.60 5.05
N LEU A 10 31.74 21.40 4.51
CA LEU A 10 30.65 20.57 3.98
C LEU A 10 29.96 19.88 5.15
N ILE A 11 28.81 20.41 5.57
CA ILE A 11 27.92 19.72 6.51
C ILE A 11 27.11 18.71 5.70
N ASN A 12 27.44 17.42 5.83
CA ASN A 12 26.60 16.34 5.34
C ASN A 12 25.39 16.20 6.27
N ILE A 13 24.24 16.76 5.87
CA ILE A 13 22.97 16.50 6.54
C ILE A 13 22.44 15.19 5.98
N VAL A 14 22.55 14.10 6.74
CA VAL A 14 21.86 12.85 6.45
C VAL A 14 20.40 13.03 6.87
N PHE A 15 19.51 13.17 5.90
CA PHE A 15 18.07 13.08 6.15
C PHE A 15 17.72 11.60 6.36
N GLN A 16 17.52 11.20 7.60
CA GLN A 16 16.88 9.92 7.91
C GLN A 16 15.38 10.15 7.78
N ALA A 17 14.74 9.50 6.80
CA ALA A 17 13.28 9.51 6.70
C ALA A 17 12.74 8.81 7.95
N ALA A 18 12.14 9.59 8.85
CA ALA A 18 11.45 9.04 10.01
C ALA A 18 10.18 8.33 9.52
N ALA A 19 9.91 7.14 10.04
CA ALA A 19 8.62 6.49 9.86
C ALA A 19 7.53 7.43 10.41
N GLN A 20 6.44 7.59 9.66
CA GLN A 20 5.30 8.37 10.11
C GLN A 20 4.47 7.51 11.07
N THR A 21 4.25 7.99 12.28
CA THR A 21 3.27 7.39 13.20
C THR A 21 1.88 7.90 12.81
N LEU A 22 0.94 6.97 12.68
CA LEU A 22 -0.47 7.24 12.43
C LEU A 22 -1.28 6.63 13.58
N GLU A 23 -2.08 7.45 14.26
CA GLU A 23 -3.09 6.95 15.19
C GLU A 23 -4.33 6.53 14.40
N ILE A 24 -4.72 5.26 14.53
CA ILE A 24 -5.90 4.70 13.86
C ILE A 24 -7.05 4.66 14.87
N PRO A 25 -8.18 5.35 14.61
CA PRO A 25 -9.31 5.36 15.53
C PRO A 25 -10.02 4.00 15.62
N PHE A 26 -10.55 3.70 16.80
CA PHE A 26 -11.44 2.56 17.01
C PHE A 26 -12.80 2.82 16.35
N ALA A 27 -13.34 1.83 15.65
CA ALA A 27 -14.64 1.87 15.02
C ALA A 27 -15.74 1.53 16.03
N GLU A 28 -16.53 2.53 16.43
CA GLU A 28 -17.73 2.28 17.26
C GLU A 28 -18.80 1.51 16.50
N ASN A 29 -18.85 1.67 15.17
CA ASN A 29 -19.74 0.94 14.27
C ASN A 29 -18.90 0.34 13.14
N LYS A 30 -19.22 -0.91 12.79
CA LYS A 30 -18.56 -1.62 11.70
C LYS A 30 -18.91 -0.97 10.35
N PRO A 31 -17.92 -0.45 9.59
CA PRO A 31 -18.18 0.06 8.25
C PRO A 31 -18.60 -1.07 7.31
N GLN A 32 -19.40 -0.74 6.30
CA GLN A 32 -19.81 -1.68 5.27
C GLN A 32 -18.71 -1.81 4.21
N ILE A 33 -18.35 -3.03 3.84
CA ILE A 33 -17.38 -3.28 2.75
C ILE A 33 -18.14 -3.42 1.42
N ASP A 34 -18.66 -2.30 0.93
CA ASP A 34 -19.54 -2.24 -0.26
C ASP A 34 -18.98 -1.41 -1.43
N GLY A 35 -17.81 -0.78 -1.24
CA GLY A 35 -17.15 0.06 -2.25
C GLY A 35 -17.67 1.50 -2.26
N ASN A 36 -18.54 1.90 -1.34
CA ASN A 36 -18.97 3.27 -1.12
C ASN A 36 -18.13 3.93 -0.02
N LEU A 37 -17.56 5.11 -0.33
CA LEU A 37 -16.70 5.85 0.58
C LEU A 37 -17.41 6.93 1.40
N GLU A 38 -18.73 7.12 1.23
CA GLU A 38 -19.48 8.21 1.87
C GLU A 38 -19.42 8.18 3.41
N GLU A 39 -19.29 7.00 4.03
CA GLU A 39 -19.18 6.86 5.49
C GLU A 39 -17.76 7.03 6.03
N TRP A 40 -16.76 7.17 5.15
CA TRP A 40 -15.35 7.20 5.52
C TRP A 40 -14.80 8.62 5.62
N ASN A 41 -14.06 8.89 6.68
CA ASN A 41 -13.30 10.14 6.81
C ASN A 41 -11.91 9.98 6.18
N MET A 42 -11.81 10.30 4.89
CA MET A 42 -10.59 10.18 4.07
C MET A 42 -9.55 11.25 4.43
N SER A 43 -8.84 11.09 5.56
CA SER A 43 -7.98 12.12 6.14
C SER A 43 -6.47 11.90 5.97
N ILE A 44 -6.05 10.78 5.39
CA ILE A 44 -4.63 10.43 5.22
C ILE A 44 -4.26 10.63 3.75
N ASP A 45 -3.40 11.62 3.47
CA ASP A 45 -2.90 11.86 2.12
C ASP A 45 -1.60 11.09 1.88
N LEU A 46 -1.59 10.17 0.92
CA LEU A 46 -0.38 9.46 0.48
C LEU A 46 0.10 10.04 -0.85
N THR A 47 1.27 10.68 -0.84
CA THR A 47 1.88 11.26 -2.04
C THR A 47 3.25 10.66 -2.30
N ASP A 48 3.41 9.98 -3.45
CA ASP A 48 4.74 9.64 -3.96
C ASP A 48 5.36 10.84 -4.67
N THR A 49 6.35 11.46 -4.03
CA THR A 49 7.05 12.62 -4.59
C THR A 49 8.19 12.26 -5.55
N LYS A 50 8.51 10.97 -5.73
CA LYS A 50 9.60 10.51 -6.59
C LYS A 50 9.21 10.45 -8.08
N GLN A 51 7.93 10.28 -8.39
CA GLN A 51 7.45 10.21 -9.77
C GLN A 51 7.27 11.61 -10.39
N ALA A 52 7.30 11.71 -11.72
CA ALA A 52 6.95 12.95 -12.41
C ALA A 52 5.47 13.27 -12.16
N LEU A 53 5.13 14.56 -12.06
CA LEU A 53 3.79 15.01 -11.65
C LEU A 53 2.66 14.39 -12.48
N GLN A 54 2.85 14.21 -13.79
CA GLN A 54 1.81 13.65 -14.67
C GLN A 54 1.52 12.15 -14.46
N TYR A 55 2.36 11.43 -13.72
CA TYR A 55 2.20 10.00 -13.41
C TYR A 55 1.91 9.76 -11.93
N ARG A 56 1.69 10.82 -11.15
CA ARG A 56 1.37 10.68 -9.73
C ARG A 56 -0.12 10.45 -9.55
N ASN A 57 -0.42 9.45 -8.74
CA ASN A 57 -1.75 9.24 -8.24
C ASN A 57 -2.03 10.23 -7.10
N THR A 58 -3.28 10.69 -7.03
CA THR A 58 -3.77 11.38 -5.84
C THR A 58 -4.46 10.34 -4.98
N ASN A 59 -3.98 10.14 -3.75
CA ASN A 59 -4.47 9.08 -2.89
C ASN A 59 -4.92 9.67 -1.56
N HIS A 60 -6.18 9.44 -1.22
CA HIS A 60 -6.71 9.66 0.11
C HIS A 60 -7.00 8.31 0.75
N VAL A 61 -6.67 8.17 2.02
CA VAL A 61 -6.83 6.93 2.79
C VAL A 61 -7.58 7.22 4.08
N ALA A 62 -8.39 6.27 4.51
CA ALA A 62 -8.96 6.23 5.84
C ALA A 62 -8.66 4.87 6.47
N CYS A 63 -8.34 4.86 7.75
CA CYS A 63 -8.13 3.64 8.52
C CYS A 63 -9.01 3.66 9.75
N LEU A 64 -9.57 2.51 10.09
CA LEU A 64 -10.30 2.26 11.34
C LEU A 64 -9.93 0.86 11.84
N TRP A 65 -10.19 0.56 13.10
CA TRP A 65 -10.05 -0.82 13.59
C TRP A 65 -11.09 -1.14 14.65
N ASP A 66 -11.45 -2.42 14.77
CA ASP A 66 -12.19 -2.94 15.92
C ASP A 66 -11.52 -4.21 16.46
N ASN A 67 -12.18 -4.92 17.38
CA ASN A 67 -11.62 -6.13 17.97
C ASN A 67 -11.43 -7.30 16.99
N GLU A 68 -12.01 -7.23 15.79
CA GLU A 68 -11.99 -8.30 14.78
C GLU A 68 -11.23 -7.92 13.51
N PHE A 69 -11.29 -6.65 13.08
CA PHE A 69 -10.77 -6.21 11.79
C PHE A 69 -9.98 -4.91 11.87
N LEU A 70 -8.97 -4.84 11.01
CA LEU A 70 -8.42 -3.58 10.52
C LEU A 70 -9.17 -3.22 9.23
N TYR A 71 -9.65 -2.00 9.16
CA TYR A 71 -10.43 -1.45 8.06
C TYR A 71 -9.60 -0.38 7.36
N ILE A 72 -9.47 -0.48 6.03
CA ILE A 72 -8.70 0.49 5.25
C ILE A 72 -9.49 0.82 3.99
N ALA A 73 -9.74 2.11 3.77
CA ALA A 73 -10.36 2.59 2.56
C ALA A 73 -9.38 3.45 1.77
N PHE A 74 -9.36 3.28 0.46
CA PHE A 74 -8.54 4.03 -0.48
C PHE A 74 -9.44 4.75 -1.48
N GLN A 75 -9.19 6.04 -1.67
CA GLN A 75 -9.70 6.82 -2.79
C GLN A 75 -8.51 7.25 -3.64
N ILE A 76 -8.39 6.68 -4.82
CA ILE A 76 -7.23 6.86 -5.68
C ILE A 76 -7.69 7.49 -6.99
N GLN A 77 -7.09 8.60 -7.38
CA GLN A 77 -7.23 9.15 -8.71
C GLN A 77 -5.96 8.88 -9.51
N ASP A 78 -6.13 8.17 -10.63
CA ASP A 78 -5.08 7.83 -11.57
C ASP A 78 -5.46 8.36 -12.97
N ALA A 79 -4.47 8.87 -13.70
CA ALA A 79 -4.65 9.36 -15.06
C ALA A 79 -4.81 8.22 -16.09
N CYS A 80 -4.28 7.02 -15.81
CA CYS A 80 -4.23 5.91 -16.76
C CYS A 80 -4.37 4.54 -16.09
N LEU A 81 -5.62 4.14 -15.81
CA LEU A 81 -5.93 2.82 -15.25
C LEU A 81 -5.47 1.67 -16.18
N THR A 82 -4.74 0.71 -15.63
CA THR A 82 -4.10 -0.39 -16.35
C THR A 82 -4.39 -1.75 -15.72
N GLU A 83 -4.82 -2.72 -16.55
CA GLU A 83 -5.06 -4.11 -16.15
C GLU A 83 -4.38 -5.06 -17.16
N ASN A 84 -3.42 -5.85 -16.69
CA ASN A 84 -2.61 -6.80 -17.45
C ASN A 84 -2.81 -8.27 -17.03
N GLU A 85 -3.18 -8.50 -15.77
CA GLU A 85 -3.35 -9.81 -15.13
C GLU A 85 -4.76 -9.92 -14.53
N LYS A 86 -5.27 -11.15 -14.40
CA LYS A 86 -6.62 -11.42 -13.86
C LYS A 86 -6.63 -12.63 -12.95
N GLY A 87 -7.71 -12.80 -12.21
CA GLY A 87 -7.99 -13.96 -11.36
C GLY A 87 -7.54 -13.77 -9.92
N ASN A 88 -8.38 -14.21 -8.97
CA ASN A 88 -8.03 -14.28 -7.56
C ASN A 88 -6.85 -15.23 -7.34
N ASP A 89 -6.04 -14.91 -6.33
CA ASP A 89 -4.83 -15.63 -5.96
C ASP A 89 -3.74 -15.67 -7.05
N ASN A 90 -3.83 -14.79 -8.07
CA ASN A 90 -2.77 -14.64 -9.06
C ASN A 90 -1.60 -13.84 -8.46
N PRO A 91 -0.39 -14.42 -8.29
CA PRO A 91 0.76 -13.72 -7.71
C PRO A 91 1.27 -12.57 -8.58
N ARG A 92 0.79 -12.45 -9.82
CA ARG A 92 1.20 -11.43 -10.80
C ARG A 92 0.31 -10.19 -10.81
N LEU A 93 -0.67 -10.07 -9.91
CA LEU A 93 -1.57 -8.89 -9.87
C LEU A 93 -0.84 -7.55 -9.66
N TYR A 94 0.42 -7.56 -9.22
CA TYR A 94 1.28 -6.36 -9.18
C TYR A 94 1.58 -5.76 -10.57
N PHE A 95 1.28 -6.45 -11.67
CA PHE A 95 1.36 -5.88 -13.02
C PHE A 95 0.15 -5.02 -13.39
N ASN A 96 -0.88 -4.96 -12.55
CA ASN A 96 -2.03 -4.06 -12.71
C ASN A 96 -1.81 -2.80 -11.89
N ASP A 97 -2.62 -1.77 -12.14
CA ASP A 97 -2.86 -0.80 -11.08
C ASP A 97 -3.58 -1.51 -9.94
N ALA A 98 -2.97 -1.40 -8.77
CA ALA A 98 -3.33 -2.13 -7.59
C ALA A 98 -2.96 -1.32 -6.35
N VAL A 99 -3.61 -1.64 -5.24
CA VAL A 99 -3.12 -1.26 -3.92
C VAL A 99 -2.41 -2.45 -3.32
N GLU A 100 -1.24 -2.18 -2.74
CA GLU A 100 -0.52 -3.13 -1.93
C GLU A 100 -0.49 -2.67 -0.47
N ILE A 101 -0.81 -3.59 0.43
CA ILE A 101 -0.82 -3.35 1.88
C ILE A 101 0.13 -4.35 2.51
N TYR A 102 1.07 -3.86 3.30
CA TYR A 102 1.99 -4.69 4.08
C TYR A 102 1.66 -4.52 5.56
N ILE A 103 1.49 -5.63 6.28
CA ILE A 103 1.21 -5.66 7.71
C ILE A 103 2.24 -6.54 8.38
N ASP A 104 3.04 -5.94 9.27
CA ASP A 104 3.82 -6.65 10.28
C ASP A 104 3.01 -6.66 11.58
N THR A 105 2.59 -7.86 11.99
CA THR A 105 1.62 -8.00 13.09
C THR A 105 2.27 -7.98 14.47
N HIS A 106 3.57 -8.23 14.56
CA HIS A 106 4.32 -8.20 15.83
C HIS A 106 5.32 -7.05 15.92
N ASN A 107 5.50 -6.29 14.84
CA ASN A 107 6.50 -5.23 14.71
C ASN A 107 7.91 -5.73 15.08
N ASP A 108 8.23 -6.96 14.66
CA ASP A 108 9.51 -7.63 14.91
C ASP A 108 10.29 -7.93 13.61
N SER A 109 9.70 -7.60 12.48
CA SER A 109 10.33 -7.73 11.17
C SER A 109 11.31 -6.58 10.93
N LYS A 110 12.46 -6.93 10.35
CA LYS A 110 13.54 -5.98 10.05
C LYS A 110 13.37 -5.41 8.65
N GLU A 111 14.24 -5.84 7.73
CA GLU A 111 14.24 -5.37 6.33
C GLU A 111 13.45 -6.30 5.40
N LYS A 112 12.94 -7.43 5.91
CA LYS A 112 12.29 -8.48 5.11
C LYS A 112 11.10 -9.03 5.88
N MET A 113 10.12 -9.52 5.13
CA MET A 113 8.96 -10.19 5.70
C MET A 113 9.38 -11.40 6.53
N ASP A 114 8.69 -11.61 7.65
CA ASP A 114 8.80 -12.80 8.49
C ASP A 114 7.50 -13.64 8.49
N ILE A 115 7.46 -14.72 9.26
CA ILE A 115 6.33 -15.67 9.25
C ILE A 115 4.99 -15.09 9.74
N ASN A 116 4.99 -13.92 10.37
CA ASN A 116 3.81 -13.24 10.89
C ASN A 116 3.39 -12.04 10.02
N ASP A 117 4.16 -11.73 8.99
CA ASP A 117 3.87 -10.64 8.07
C ASP A 117 2.98 -11.08 6.92
N TYR A 118 2.17 -10.13 6.46
CA TYR A 118 1.27 -10.29 5.33
C TYR A 118 1.47 -9.18 4.32
N GLN A 119 1.32 -9.54 3.05
CA GLN A 119 1.12 -8.59 1.97
C GLN A 119 -0.19 -8.90 1.27
N PHE A 120 -1.00 -7.88 1.05
CA PHE A 120 -2.24 -7.94 0.29
C PHE A 120 -2.03 -7.16 -1.00
N ILE A 121 -2.45 -7.71 -2.12
CA ILE A 121 -2.54 -6.98 -3.39
C ILE A 121 -3.99 -7.02 -3.82
N ILE A 122 -4.57 -5.86 -4.10
CA ILE A 122 -5.94 -5.70 -4.59
C ILE A 122 -5.85 -4.96 -5.91
N SER A 123 -6.16 -5.65 -7.01
CA SER A 123 -6.23 -5.01 -8.32
C SER A 123 -7.44 -4.10 -8.41
N LEU A 124 -7.38 -3.10 -9.30
CA LEU A 124 -8.47 -2.16 -9.55
C LEU A 124 -9.82 -2.85 -9.82
N THR A 125 -9.82 -4.01 -10.47
CA THR A 125 -11.02 -4.81 -10.77
C THR A 125 -11.52 -5.67 -9.60
N GLY A 126 -10.81 -5.65 -8.46
CA GLY A 126 -11.20 -6.32 -7.22
C GLY A 126 -10.63 -7.72 -7.05
N GLU A 127 -9.94 -8.28 -8.03
CA GLU A 127 -9.16 -9.49 -7.82
C GLU A 127 -8.03 -9.23 -6.83
N SER A 128 -7.81 -10.18 -5.95
CA SER A 128 -6.83 -10.04 -4.88
C SER A 128 -5.96 -11.27 -4.70
N VAL A 129 -4.78 -11.07 -4.11
CA VAL A 129 -3.88 -12.13 -3.65
C VAL A 129 -3.28 -11.74 -2.30
N ILE A 130 -3.10 -12.74 -1.43
CA ILE A 130 -2.44 -12.58 -0.15
C ILE A 130 -1.12 -13.37 -0.18
N PHE A 131 -0.05 -12.71 0.17
CA PHE A 131 1.22 -13.34 0.48
C PHE A 131 1.43 -13.34 1.99
N LYS A 132 2.08 -14.40 2.47
CA LYS A 132 2.57 -14.51 3.84
C LYS A 132 4.06 -14.78 3.81
N GLY A 133 4.81 -14.30 4.79
CA GLY A 133 6.22 -14.65 4.87
C GLY A 133 6.41 -16.16 4.99
N ASP A 134 7.36 -16.69 4.21
CA ASP A 134 7.60 -18.12 4.09
C ASP A 134 8.82 -18.56 4.88
N LYS A 135 8.63 -19.57 5.73
CA LYS A 135 9.66 -20.04 6.65
C LYS A 135 10.88 -20.62 5.95
N GLU A 136 10.68 -21.34 4.84
CA GLU A 136 11.80 -21.99 4.15
C GLU A 136 12.62 -20.96 3.37
N GLN A 137 11.96 -20.03 2.67
CA GLN A 137 12.63 -18.93 2.00
C GLN A 137 13.39 -18.00 2.96
N ILE A 138 12.88 -17.78 4.18
CA ILE A 138 13.61 -17.05 5.23
C ILE A 138 14.91 -17.77 5.58
N LYS A 139 14.87 -19.09 5.78
CA LYS A 139 16.07 -19.89 6.10
C LYS A 139 17.08 -19.90 4.97
N GLU A 140 16.60 -19.91 3.72
CA GLU A 140 17.44 -19.83 2.52
C GLU A 140 18.06 -18.43 2.34
N GLY A 141 17.57 -17.43 3.06
CA GLY A 141 18.09 -16.06 3.00
C GLY A 141 17.58 -15.26 1.81
N ASN A 142 16.47 -15.67 1.20
CA ASN A 142 15.87 -15.00 0.04
C ASN A 142 15.60 -13.52 0.33
N SER A 143 15.67 -12.68 -0.71
CA SER A 143 15.45 -11.23 -0.58
C SER A 143 13.98 -10.88 -0.32
N VAL A 144 13.05 -11.68 -0.85
CA VAL A 144 11.61 -11.49 -0.73
C VAL A 144 10.98 -12.81 -0.27
N PRO A 145 11.14 -13.19 1.01
CA PRO A 145 10.81 -14.53 1.47
C PRO A 145 9.32 -14.65 1.79
N LYS A 146 8.49 -14.78 0.74
CA LYS A 146 7.03 -14.84 0.84
C LYS A 146 6.46 -15.87 -0.14
N ASP A 147 5.29 -16.41 0.17
CA ASP A 147 4.59 -17.36 -0.70
C ASP A 147 3.07 -17.12 -0.73
N VAL A 148 2.41 -17.65 -1.76
CA VAL A 148 0.96 -17.64 -1.94
C VAL A 148 0.37 -18.98 -1.49
N GLY A 149 -0.80 -18.96 -0.85
CA GLY A 149 -1.64 -20.16 -0.72
C GLY A 149 -1.91 -20.66 0.71
N ILE A 150 -1.31 -20.07 1.74
CA ILE A 150 -1.71 -20.33 3.14
C ILE A 150 -1.65 -19.03 3.95
N ALA A 151 -2.78 -18.32 3.99
CA ALA A 151 -2.99 -17.20 4.91
C ALA A 151 -4.09 -17.58 5.92
N ASN A 152 -3.81 -17.39 7.20
CA ASN A 152 -4.78 -17.65 8.28
C ASN A 152 -5.52 -16.37 8.68
N ILE A 153 -5.80 -15.52 7.70
CA ILE A 153 -6.47 -14.23 7.89
C ILE A 153 -7.72 -14.16 7.04
N VAL A 154 -8.77 -13.56 7.60
CA VAL A 154 -9.95 -13.19 6.82
C VAL A 154 -9.66 -11.86 6.13
N PHE A 155 -9.73 -11.87 4.81
CA PHE A 155 -9.59 -10.67 4.00
C PHE A 155 -10.85 -10.50 3.16
N ILE A 156 -11.48 -9.34 3.29
CA ILE A 156 -12.70 -8.98 2.57
C ILE A 156 -12.36 -7.70 1.85
N THR A 157 -12.64 -7.66 0.55
CA THR A 157 -12.44 -6.45 -0.23
C THR A 157 -13.58 -6.17 -1.17
N LYS A 158 -13.77 -4.89 -1.46
CA LYS A 158 -14.67 -4.42 -2.50
C LYS A 158 -14.06 -3.24 -3.23
N THR A 159 -14.15 -3.27 -4.56
CA THR A 159 -13.68 -2.18 -5.40
C THR A 159 -14.80 -1.55 -6.20
N ALA A 160 -14.70 -0.24 -6.40
CA ALA A 160 -15.51 0.51 -7.35
C ALA A 160 -14.58 1.34 -8.24
N VAL A 161 -14.72 1.15 -9.56
CA VAL A 161 -13.89 1.82 -10.56
C VAL A 161 -14.75 2.67 -11.45
N HIS A 162 -14.41 3.96 -11.53
CA HIS A 162 -15.13 4.89 -12.38
C HIS A 162 -14.34 5.18 -13.64
N GLY A 163 -14.69 4.48 -14.73
CA GLY A 163 -14.46 4.92 -16.10
C GLY A 163 -14.07 3.80 -17.08
N SER A 164 -12.85 3.74 -17.60
CA SER A 164 -12.37 2.82 -18.65
C SER A 164 -10.92 2.46 -18.32
N ILE A 165 -10.69 1.17 -18.34
CA ILE A 165 -9.41 0.53 -18.08
C ILE A 165 -8.68 0.40 -19.42
N ASN A 166 -7.35 0.54 -19.40
CA ASN A 166 -6.49 0.49 -20.57
C ASN A 166 -6.82 1.57 -21.62
N ASN A 167 -7.27 2.76 -21.19
CA ASN A 167 -7.61 3.89 -22.07
C ASN A 167 -7.28 5.25 -21.42
N LEU A 168 -6.91 6.25 -22.23
CA LEU A 168 -6.49 7.61 -21.82
C LEU A 168 -7.67 8.47 -21.36
N MET A 169 -8.26 8.21 -20.20
CA MET A 169 -9.15 9.17 -19.51
C MET A 169 -9.03 8.96 -18.00
N ILE A 170 -8.94 10.07 -17.25
CA ILE A 170 -8.71 10.24 -15.79
C ILE A 170 -9.80 9.61 -14.91
N LYS A 171 -9.44 8.83 -13.88
CA LYS A 171 -10.41 7.97 -13.16
C LYS A 171 -10.09 7.71 -11.70
N MET A 172 -11.15 7.43 -10.96
CA MET A 172 -11.14 7.18 -9.53
C MET A 172 -11.32 5.67 -9.25
N MET A 173 -10.53 5.15 -8.33
CA MET A 173 -10.53 3.79 -7.80
C MET A 173 -10.80 3.87 -6.30
N ALA A 174 -11.89 3.26 -5.87
CA ALA A 174 -12.18 3.03 -4.46
C ALA A 174 -11.85 1.57 -4.13
N ILE A 175 -11.06 1.33 -3.09
CA ILE A 175 -10.78 0.00 -2.57
C ILE A 175 -11.04 0.00 -1.08
N MET A 176 -11.74 -1.02 -0.62
CA MET A 176 -12.02 -1.29 0.78
C MET A 176 -11.74 -2.75 1.07
#